data_AF-A0A927RY72-F1
#
_entry.id   AF-A0A927RY72-F1
#
_cell.length_a   1.000
_cell.length_b   1.000
_cell.length_c   1.000
_cell.angle_alpha   90.00
_cell.angle_beta   90.00
_cell.angle_gamma   90.00
#
_symmetry.space_group_name_H-M   'P 1'
#
loop_
_entity.id
_entity.type
_entity.pdbx_description
1 polymer ?
#
loop_
_entity_poly.entity_id
_entity_poly.type
_entity_poly.pdbx_seq_one_letter_code
_entity_poly.pdbx_strand_id
1 'polypeptide(L)' 'MYNFLTKHTRIRVGVILVSFLAGMALTFIGWFMTGKLKGLGLMILGLALLIFALYVYNKPFQDPK' A
#
# COMPACT_ATOMS: atom_id res chain seq x y z
N MET A 1 -16.12 1.79 6.21
CA MET A 1 -14.89 1.18 5.65
C MET A 1 -14.17 0.28 6.67
N TYR A 2 -13.84 0.79 7.85
CA TYR A 2 -12.94 0.15 8.83
C TYR A 2 -13.36 -1.24 9.33
N ASN A 3 -14.60 -1.37 9.80
CA ASN A 3 -15.14 -2.65 10.31
C ASN A 3 -15.46 -3.67 9.20
N PHE A 4 -15.45 -3.25 7.93
CA PHE A 4 -15.79 -4.11 6.80
C PHE A 4 -14.57 -4.93 6.35
N LEU A 5 -13.40 -4.30 6.26
CA LEU A 5 -12.15 -4.99 5.89
C LEU A 5 -11.69 -5.98 6.96
N THR A 6 -11.89 -5.68 8.24
CA THR A 6 -11.56 -6.62 9.32
C THR A 6 -12.46 -7.86 9.31
N LYS A 7 -13.76 -7.69 9.03
CA LYS A 7 -14.75 -8.78 8.94
C LYS A 7 -14.64 -9.61 7.65
N HIS A 8 -14.23 -9.00 6.53
CA HIS A 8 -14.15 -9.68 5.24
C HIS A 8 -12.69 -9.92 4.81
N THR A 9 -12.10 -11.00 5.32
CA THR A 9 -10.70 -11.40 5.04
C THR A 9 -10.36 -11.40 3.54
N ARG A 10 -11.26 -11.91 2.68
CA ARG A 10 -11.05 -11.95 1.22
C ARG A 10 -10.87 -10.55 0.62
N ILE A 11 -11.69 -9.60 1.03
CA ILE A 11 -11.65 -8.22 0.53
C ILE A 11 -10.39 -7.52 1.07
N ARG A 12 -10.05 -7.75 2.34
CA ARG A 12 -8.83 -7.21 2.95
C ARG A 12 -7.57 -7.64 2.20
N VAL A 13 -7.45 -8.94 1.91
CA VAL A 13 -6.34 -9.48 1.14
C VAL A 13 -6.30 -8.88 -0.26
N GLY A 14 -7.45 -8.73 -0.92
CA GLY A 14 -7.55 -8.07 -2.21
C GLY A 14 -7.05 -6.62 -2.18
N VAL A 15 -7.45 -5.83 -1.18
CA VAL A 15 -7.00 -4.45 -0.99
C VAL A 15 -5.49 -4.40 -0.75
N ILE A 16 -4.96 -5.24 0.13
CA ILE A 16 -3.51 -5.32 0.42
C ILE A 16 -2.73 -5.64 -0.87
N LEU A 17 -3.17 -6.65 -1.63
CA LEU A 17 -2.48 -7.10 -2.84
C LEU A 17 -2.47 -6.01 -3.92
N VAL A 18 -3.61 -5.38 -4.19
CA VAL A 18 -3.71 -4.31 -5.18
C VAL A 18 -2.87 -3.10 -4.78
N SER A 19 -2.97 -2.64 -3.52
CA SER A 19 -2.15 -1.54 -3.01
C SER A 19 -0.66 -1.86 -3.06
N PHE A 20 -0.27 -3.09 -2.73
CA PHE A 20 1.12 -3.52 -2.77
C PHE A 20 1.69 -3.53 -4.19
N LEU A 21 0.99 -4.17 -5.14
CA LEU A 21 1.43 -4.24 -6.54
C LEU A 21 1.47 -2.85 -7.19
N ALA A 22 0.46 -2.02 -6.94
CA ALA A 22 0.45 -0.64 -7.43
C ALA A 22 1.59 0.19 -6.81
N GLY A 23 1.82 0.05 -5.50
CA GLY A 23 2.91 0.71 -4.80
C GLY A 23 4.27 0.34 -5.36
N MET A 24 4.54 -0.95 -5.53
CA MET A 24 5.77 -1.47 -6.15
C MET A 24 5.95 -0.93 -7.57
N ALA A 25 4.92 -1.00 -8.41
CA ALA A 25 4.98 -0.51 -9.78
C ALA A 25 5.34 0.99 -9.84
N LEU A 26 4.68 1.81 -9.04
CA LEU A 26 4.97 3.26 -8.97
C LEU A 26 6.39 3.53 -8.48
N THR A 27 6.87 2.80 -7.48
CA THR A 27 8.25 2.93 -6.98
C THR A 27 9.27 2.56 -8.06
N PHE A 28 9.08 1.46 -8.79
CA PHE A 28 9.97 1.07 -9.88
C PHE A 28 9.93 2.07 -11.04
N ILE A 29 8.74 2.50 -11.47
CA ILE A 29 8.60 3.51 -12.53
C ILE A 29 9.29 4.82 -12.13
N GLY A 30 9.07 5.28 -10.90
CA GLY A 30 9.70 6.48 -10.37
C GLY A 30 11.24 6.36 -10.31
N TRP A 31 11.76 5.17 -9.99
CA TRP A 31 13.20 4.89 -9.99
C TRP A 31 13.82 5.00 -11.39
N PHE A 32 13.15 4.52 -12.44
CA PHE A 32 13.60 4.72 -13.82
C PHE A 32 13.60 6.21 -14.26
N MET A 33 13.02 7.10 -13.46
CA MET A 33 12.98 8.55 -13.67
C MET A 33 13.91 9.31 -12.71
N THR A 34 14.94 8.65 -12.15
CA THR A 34 15.92 9.25 -11.23
C THR A 34 16.49 10.56 -11.77
N GLY A 35 16.62 11.57 -10.90
CA GLY A 35 17.05 12.92 -11.26
C GLY A 35 15.92 13.85 -11.72
N LYS A 36 14.68 13.35 -11.85
CA LYS A 36 13.49 14.16 -12.15
C LYS A 36 12.57 14.23 -10.94
N LEU A 37 12.07 15.43 -10.60
CA LEU A 37 11.11 15.62 -9.50
C LEU A 37 9.83 14.77 -9.68
N LYS A 38 9.39 14.57 -10.93
CA LYS A 38 8.27 13.68 -11.25
C LYS A 38 8.53 12.24 -10.81
N GLY A 39 9.76 11.74 -11.00
CA GLY A 39 10.16 10.40 -10.55
C GLY A 39 10.08 10.27 -9.03
N LEU A 40 10.62 11.26 -8.31
CA LEU A 40 10.51 11.34 -6.86
C LEU A 40 9.05 11.34 -6.39
N GLY A 41 8.17 12.12 -7.03
CA GLY A 41 6.74 12.15 -6.72
C GLY A 41 6.06 10.79 -6.87
N LEU A 42 6.39 10.03 -7.93
CA LEU A 42 5.88 8.67 -8.11
C LEU A 42 6.39 7.71 -7.03
N MET A 43 7.66 7.82 -6.65
CA MET A 43 8.24 6.98 -5.58
C MET A 43 7.55 7.25 -4.24
N ILE A 44 7.30 8.51 -3.90
CA ILE A 44 6.58 8.89 -2.67
C ILE A 44 5.15 8.35 -2.69
N LEU A 45 4.44 8.47 -3.81
CA LEU A 45 3.10 7.89 -3.96
C LEU A 45 3.11 6.37 -3.83
N GLY A 46 4.11 5.70 -4.43
CA GLY A 46 4.31 4.26 -4.29
C GLY A 46 4.53 3.84 -2.84
N LEU A 47 5.41 4.54 -2.12
CA LEU A 47 5.67 4.32 -0.70
C LEU A 47 4.41 4.52 0.15
N ALA A 48 3.60 5.54 -0.13
CA ALA A 48 2.34 5.76 0.57
C ALA A 48 1.37 4.58 0.42
N LEU A 49 1.27 4.01 -0.78
CA LEU A 49 0.46 2.81 -1.02
C LEU A 49 1.01 1.57 -0.31
N LEU A 50 2.34 1.40 -0.26
CA LEU A 50 2.98 0.31 0.47
C LEU A 50 2.74 0.42 1.99
N ILE A 51 2.86 1.62 2.55
CA ILE A 51 2.54 1.89 3.95
C ILE A 51 1.06 1.63 4.23
N PHE A 52 0.17 2.04 3.33
CA PHE A 52 -1.26 1.75 3.45
C PHE A 52 -1.54 0.24 3.45
N ALA A 53 -0.89 -0.53 2.57
CA ALA A 53 -1.01 -1.99 2.56
C ALA A 53 -0.57 -2.60 3.91
N LEU A 54 0.55 -2.14 4.46
CA LEU A 54 1.03 -2.56 5.78
C LEU A 54 0.06 -2.17 6.90
N TYR A 55 -0.51 -0.97 6.85
CA TYR A 55 -1.50 -0.52 7.83
C TYR A 55 -2.72 -1.44 7.85
N VAL A 56 -3.26 -1.76 6.67
CA VAL A 56 -4.42 -2.66 6.53
C VAL A 56 -4.08 -4.09 6.97
N TYR A 57 -2.86 -4.56 6.70
CA TYR A 57 -2.38 -5.86 7.17
C TYR A 57 -2.26 -5.92 8.69
N ASN A 58 -1.68 -4.89 9.32
CA ASN A 58 -1.40 -4.86 10.76
C ASN A 58 -2.63 -4.66 11.63
N LYS A 59 -3.72 -4.13 11.06
CA LYS A 59 -4.95 -3.78 11.78
C LYS A 59 -5.51 -4.87 12.71
N PRO A 60 -5.67 -6.14 12.30
CA PRO A 60 -6.21 -7.20 13.15
C PRO A 60 -5.32 -7.58 14.35
N PHE A 61 -4.08 -7.10 14.39
CA PHE A 61 -3.11 -7.38 15.44
C PHE A 61 -3.00 -6.24 16.47
N GLN A 62 -3.80 -5.18 16.33
CA GLN A 62 -3.76 -4.02 17.22
C GLN A 62 -4.71 -4.13 18.43
N ASP A 63 -5.66 -5.06 18.40
CA ASP A 63 -6.51 -5.34 19.55
C ASP A 63 -5.82 -6.36 20.47
N PRO A 64 -5.79 -6.15 21.80
CA PRO A 64 -5.32 -7.17 22.74
C PRO A 64 -6.17 -8.43 22.59
N LYS A 65 -5.52 -9.59 22.51
CA LYS A 65 -6.22 -10.89 22.55
C LYS A 65 -6.76 -11.20 23.93
#